data_AF-A0A933MF59-F1
#
_entry.id   AF-A0A933MF59-F1
#
_cell.length_a   1.000
_cell.length_b   1.000
_cell.length_c   1.000
_cell.angle_alpha   90.00
_cell.angle_beta   90.00
_cell.angle_gamma   90.00
#
_symmetry.space_group_name_H-M   'P 1'
#
loop_
_entity.id
_entity.type
_entity.pdbx_description
1 polymer ?
#
loop_
_entity_poly.entity_id
_entity_poly.type
_entity_poly.pdbx_seq_one_letter_code
_entity_poly.pdbx_strand_id
1 'polypeptide(L)'
;MDLGRSLDSLTLVYDKGNVSKTNQGMVDKTELHYVASMTPSSQRDLVAQANARLEPVGLDEEESVLAYRTCRTIWGVERAVEAFASTRPPRADGLKIWRRRWNVASRGGTGRRCCATSSAGSWDANTWKRCFG
;
A
#
# COMPACT_ATOMS: atom_id res chain seq x y z
N MET A 1 26.94 3.98 -4.00
CA MET A 1 26.15 2.80 -4.40
C MET A 1 25.47 3.18 -5.69
N ASP A 2 25.94 2.64 -6.81
CA ASP A 2 25.35 2.86 -8.13
C ASP A 2 24.48 1.64 -8.47
N LEU A 3 23.19 1.87 -8.69
CA LEU A 3 22.19 0.85 -8.99
C LEU A 3 21.91 0.75 -10.51
N GLY A 4 22.62 1.52 -11.35
CA GLY A 4 22.48 1.47 -12.82
C GLY A 4 21.13 1.98 -13.34
N ARG A 5 20.38 2.73 -12.53
CA ARG A 5 19.03 3.25 -12.79
C ARG A 5 18.89 4.63 -12.14
N SER A 6 18.04 5.49 -12.69
CA SER A 6 17.67 6.76 -12.05
C SER A 6 16.82 6.50 -10.81
N LEU A 7 16.96 7.33 -9.78
CA LEU A 7 16.27 7.16 -8.49
C LEU A 7 14.74 7.20 -8.62
N ASP A 8 14.23 7.96 -9.58
CA ASP A 8 12.81 8.05 -9.92
C ASP A 8 12.24 6.76 -10.56
N SER A 9 13.09 5.82 -10.98
CA SER A 9 12.68 4.52 -11.51
C SER A 9 12.75 3.40 -10.47
N LEU A 10 13.20 3.72 -9.25
CA LEU A 10 13.39 2.75 -8.18
C LEU A 10 12.26 2.84 -7.16
N THR A 11 11.63 1.70 -6.86
CA THR A 11 10.65 1.55 -5.77
C THR A 11 11.26 0.80 -4.59
N LEU A 12 11.36 1.48 -3.45
CA LEU A 12 11.77 0.89 -2.19
C LEU A 12 10.60 0.13 -1.55
N VAL A 13 10.75 -1.17 -1.35
CA VAL A 13 9.75 -2.01 -0.67
C VAL A 13 10.28 -2.45 0.68
N TYR A 14 9.58 -2.13 1.76
CA TYR A 14 9.98 -2.54 3.11
C TYR A 14 8.80 -2.97 3.98
N ASP A 15 9.10 -3.90 4.88
CA ASP A 15 8.11 -4.56 5.70
C ASP A 15 7.72 -3.73 6.93
N LYS A 16 6.69 -4.22 7.62
CA LYS A 16 6.09 -3.60 8.79
C LYS A 16 7.07 -3.45 9.95
N GLY A 17 8.06 -4.35 10.07
CA GLY A 17 9.10 -4.26 11.11
C GLY A 17 10.00 -3.04 10.95
N ASN A 18 10.17 -2.55 9.72
CA ASN A 18 11.06 -1.43 9.40
C ASN A 18 10.34 -0.09 9.22
N VAL A 19 9.01 -0.05 9.40
CA VAL A 19 8.20 1.17 9.30
C VAL A 19 8.18 1.92 10.63
N SER A 20 8.95 3.00 10.71
CA SER A 20 8.92 3.98 11.79
C SER A 20 8.74 5.40 11.23
N LYS A 21 8.23 6.32 12.04
CA LYS A 21 8.09 7.74 11.64
C LYS A 21 9.45 8.34 11.25
N THR A 22 10.52 7.95 11.94
CA THR A 22 11.89 8.40 11.64
C THR A 22 12.39 7.85 10.31
N ASN A 23 12.27 6.54 10.08
CA ASN A 23 12.70 5.91 8.82
C ASN A 23 11.92 6.47 7.64
N GLN A 24 10.60 6.61 7.81
CA GLN A 24 9.76 7.21 6.79
C GLN A 24 10.14 8.66 6.51
N GLY A 25 10.44 9.44 7.55
CA GLY A 25 10.92 10.81 7.37
C GLY A 25 12.25 10.91 6.61
N MET A 26 13.08 9.86 6.60
CA MET A 26 14.25 9.79 5.74
C MET A 26 13.86 9.45 4.29
N VAL A 27 12.98 8.47 4.09
CA VAL A 27 12.46 8.09 2.76
C VAL A 27 11.71 9.25 2.10
N ASP A 28 10.91 10.00 2.86
CA ASP A 28 10.12 11.14 2.38
C ASP A 28 11.01 12.27 1.81
N LYS A 29 12.26 12.39 2.27
CA LYS A 29 13.25 13.36 1.78
C LYS A 29 13.95 12.93 0.49
N THR A 30 13.74 11.68 0.06
CA THR A 30 14.29 11.15 -1.19
C THR A 30 13.27 11.30 -2.34
N GLU A 31 13.75 11.16 -3.56
CA GLU A 31 12.91 11.06 -4.76
C GLU A 31 12.45 9.62 -5.04
N LEU A 32 12.78 8.67 -4.16
CA LEU A 32 12.44 7.26 -4.34
C LEU A 32 10.94 7.04 -4.25
N HIS A 33 10.43 6.17 -5.11
CA HIS A 33 9.14 5.56 -4.88
C HIS A 33 9.22 4.60 -3.70
N TYR A 34 8.11 4.38 -2.99
CA TYR A 34 8.08 3.35 -1.97
C TYR A 34 6.73 2.69 -1.76
N VAL A 35 6.80 1.46 -1.25
CA VAL A 35 5.69 0.69 -0.70
C VAL A 35 6.13 0.16 0.66
N ALA A 36 5.34 0.47 1.68
CA ALA A 36 5.64 0.12 3.06
C ALA A 36 4.42 -0.48 3.73
N SER A 37 4.58 -1.50 4.57
CA SER A 37 3.43 -2.08 5.28
C SER A 37 3.24 -1.50 6.67
N MET A 38 2.00 -1.21 7.07
CA MET A 38 1.70 -0.63 8.37
C MET A 38 1.08 -1.64 9.34
N THR A 39 1.20 -1.36 10.65
CA THR A 39 0.53 -2.16 11.66
C THR A 39 -0.97 -1.84 11.68
N PRO A 40 -1.88 -2.84 11.67
CA PRO A 40 -3.30 -2.57 11.84
C PRO A 40 -3.59 -1.82 13.15
N SER A 41 -2.83 -2.13 14.21
CA SER A 41 -2.98 -1.52 15.53
C SER A 41 -2.67 -0.02 15.54
N SER A 42 -1.79 0.47 14.67
CA SER A 42 -1.46 1.90 14.55
C SER A 42 -2.47 2.70 13.72
N GLN A 43 -3.34 2.02 12.96
CA GLN A 43 -4.25 2.64 12.00
C GLN A 43 -5.71 2.17 12.21
N ARG A 44 -6.19 2.13 13.46
CA ARG A 44 -7.49 1.53 13.82
C ARG A 44 -8.67 2.10 13.02
N ASP A 45 -8.71 3.41 12.81
CA ASP A 45 -9.80 4.07 12.07
C ASP A 45 -9.78 3.71 10.58
N LEU A 46 -8.58 3.57 10.01
CA LEU A 46 -8.42 3.08 8.64
C LEU A 46 -8.90 1.64 8.54
N VAL A 47 -8.57 0.80 9.54
CA VAL A 47 -9.02 -0.60 9.58
C VAL A 47 -10.55 -0.68 9.63
N ALA A 48 -11.18 0.11 10.50
CA ALA A 48 -12.64 0.14 10.62
C ALA A 48 -13.30 0.58 9.31
N GLN A 49 -12.80 1.66 8.69
CA GLN A 49 -13.31 2.17 7.42
C GLN A 49 -13.15 1.15 6.29
N ALA A 50 -11.96 0.56 6.16
CA ALA A 50 -11.67 -0.40 5.12
C ALA A 50 -12.52 -1.66 5.27
N ASN A 51 -12.69 -2.19 6.47
CA ASN A 51 -13.49 -3.40 6.71
C ASN A 51 -14.93 -3.26 6.18
N ALA A 52 -15.50 -2.05 6.18
CA ALA A 52 -16.84 -1.80 5.67
C ALA A 52 -16.89 -1.57 4.14
N ARG A 53 -15.74 -1.44 3.47
CA ARG A 53 -15.62 -1.00 2.07
C ARG A 53 -14.65 -1.85 1.24
N LEU A 54 -14.29 -3.03 1.73
CA LEU A 54 -13.48 -3.97 0.98
C LEU A 54 -14.29 -4.51 -0.20
N GLU A 55 -13.72 -4.43 -1.39
CA GLU A 55 -14.33 -4.91 -2.63
C GLU A 55 -13.39 -5.91 -3.32
N PRO A 56 -13.91 -6.90 -4.06
CA PRO A 56 -13.08 -7.79 -4.85
C PRO A 56 -12.29 -7.04 -5.92
N VAL A 57 -11.00 -7.30 -5.99
CA VAL A 57 -10.08 -6.80 -7.01
C VAL A 57 -9.40 -7.99 -7.65
N GLY A 58 -9.58 -8.15 -8.97
CA GLY A 58 -8.88 -9.18 -9.75
C GLY A 58 -7.38 -8.89 -9.79
N LEU A 59 -6.58 -9.89 -9.45
CA LEU A 59 -5.13 -9.89 -9.65
C LEU A 59 -4.78 -10.41 -11.05
N ASP A 60 -5.51 -11.42 -11.50
CA ASP A 60 -5.53 -11.97 -12.86
C ASP A 60 -6.94 -12.48 -13.20
N GLU A 61 -7.06 -13.35 -14.22
CA GLU A 61 -8.35 -13.91 -14.67
C GLU A 61 -8.99 -14.87 -13.65
N GLU A 62 -8.21 -15.48 -12.77
CA GLU A 62 -8.64 -16.55 -11.86
C GLU A 62 -8.52 -16.15 -10.37
N GLU A 63 -7.65 -15.20 -10.05
CA GLU A 63 -7.37 -14.76 -8.69
C GLU A 63 -7.95 -13.38 -8.39
N SER A 64 -8.62 -13.25 -7.24
CA SER A 64 -9.05 -11.97 -6.70
C SER A 64 -8.78 -11.84 -5.21
N VAL A 65 -8.57 -10.61 -4.76
CA VAL A 65 -8.39 -10.25 -3.35
C VAL A 65 -9.38 -9.18 -2.94
N LEU A 66 -9.79 -9.18 -1.68
CA LEU A 66 -10.56 -8.07 -1.14
C LEU A 66 -9.63 -6.89 -0.88
N ALA A 67 -9.88 -5.75 -1.51
CA ALA A 67 -9.08 -4.56 -1.38
C ALA A 67 -9.91 -3.30 -1.07
N TYR A 68 -9.29 -2.33 -0.41
CA TYR A 68 -9.84 -0.99 -0.21
C TYR A 68 -8.73 0.03 -0.33
N ARG A 69 -8.95 1.05 -1.17
CA ARG A 69 -8.01 2.14 -1.38
C ARG A 69 -8.57 3.46 -0.86
N THR A 70 -7.70 4.27 -0.29
CA THR A 70 -8.02 5.62 0.12
C THR A 70 -6.80 6.53 0.10
N CYS A 71 -7.03 7.83 0.22
CA CYS A 71 -5.99 8.80 0.48
C CYS A 71 -6.16 9.42 1.85
N ARG A 72 -5.06 9.49 2.59
CA ARG A 72 -5.07 9.96 3.96
C ARG A 72 -3.74 10.57 4.35
N THR A 73 -3.80 11.55 5.24
CA THR A 73 -2.63 12.08 5.93
C THR A 73 -2.14 11.07 6.97
N ILE A 74 -0.93 10.57 6.77
CA ILE A 74 -0.19 9.78 7.76
C ILE A 74 1.02 10.64 8.15
N TRP A 75 1.36 10.77 9.43
CA TRP A 75 2.53 11.54 9.87
C TRP A 75 2.74 12.92 9.19
N GLY A 76 1.65 13.64 8.88
CA GLY A 76 1.70 14.97 8.26
C GLY A 76 1.84 15.01 6.73
N VAL A 77 1.87 13.86 6.06
CA VAL A 77 1.98 13.77 4.59
C VAL A 77 0.83 12.93 4.04
N GLU A 78 0.19 13.44 2.99
CA GLU A 78 -0.85 12.73 2.24
C GLU A 78 -0.24 11.52 1.52
N ARG A 79 -0.85 10.34 1.70
CA ARG A 79 -0.39 9.09 1.12
C ARG A 79 -1.55 8.30 0.56
N ALA A 80 -1.28 7.57 -0.52
CA ALA A 80 -2.18 6.52 -0.98
C ALA A 80 -2.03 5.30 -0.06
N VAL A 81 -3.15 4.78 0.38
CA VAL A 81 -3.20 3.65 1.31
C VAL A 81 -4.07 2.57 0.72
N GLU A 82 -3.59 1.35 0.81
CA GLU A 82 -4.28 0.17 0.32
C GLU A 82 -4.34 -0.91 1.38
N ALA A 83 -5.56 -1.32 1.65
CA ALA A 83 -5.91 -2.39 2.55
C ALA A 83 -6.22 -3.63 1.73
N PHE A 84 -5.64 -4.77 2.10
CA PHE A 84 -6.02 -6.04 1.49
C PHE A 84 -6.34 -7.07 2.57
N ALA A 85 -7.38 -7.86 2.32
CA ALA A 85 -7.69 -9.04 3.10
C ALA A 85 -7.52 -10.27 2.20
N SER A 86 -6.57 -11.14 2.57
CA SER A 86 -6.47 -12.46 1.97
C SER A 86 -6.92 -13.52 2.96
N THR A 87 -7.68 -14.47 2.46
CA THR A 87 -7.84 -15.78 3.09
C THR A 87 -6.59 -16.58 2.79
N ARG A 88 -5.86 -17.01 3.82
CA ARG A 88 -4.98 -18.17 3.61
C ARG A 88 -5.89 -19.39 3.49
N PRO A 89 -5.62 -20.36 2.61
CA PRO A 89 -6.24 -21.67 2.74
C PRO A 89 -6.04 -22.14 4.19
N PRO A 90 -7.07 -22.77 4.79
CA PRO A 90 -6.96 -23.26 6.16
C PRO A 90 -5.66 -24.06 6.30
N ARG A 91 -5.01 -23.95 7.46
CA ARG A 91 -3.96 -24.91 7.79
C ARG A 91 -4.62 -26.30 7.80
N ALA A 92 -3.82 -27.37 7.81
CA ALA A 92 -4.34 -28.75 7.83
C ALA A 92 -5.35 -29.03 8.98
N ASP A 93 -5.47 -28.11 9.95
CA ASP A 93 -6.43 -28.08 11.05
C ASP A 93 -7.83 -27.51 10.69
N GLY A 94 -8.08 -27.12 9.44
CA GLY A 94 -9.40 -26.64 8.99
C GLY A 94 -9.74 -25.20 9.40
N LEU A 95 -8.83 -24.45 10.04
CA LEU A 95 -9.12 -23.10 10.50
C LEU A 95 -8.87 -22.04 9.40
N LYS A 96 -9.95 -21.41 8.91
CA LYS A 96 -9.85 -20.26 7.98
C LYS A 96 -9.34 -19.03 8.72
N ILE A 97 -8.03 -18.76 8.64
CA ILE A 97 -7.42 -17.55 9.20
C ILE A 97 -7.39 -16.45 8.14
N TRP A 98 -8.15 -15.39 8.36
CA TRP A 98 -8.05 -14.15 7.59
C TRP A 98 -6.78 -13.39 8.02
N ARG A 99 -5.79 -13.28 7.14
CA ARG A 99 -4.66 -12.37 7.37
C ARG A 99 -4.94 -11.06 6.64
N ARG A 100 -5.12 -9.98 7.41
CA ARG A 100 -5.27 -8.63 6.88
C ARG A 100 -3.88 -7.99 6.78
N ARG A 101 -3.50 -7.53 5.59
CA ARG A 101 -2.26 -6.81 5.34
C ARG A 101 -2.59 -5.41 4.83
N TRP A 102 -1.85 -4.42 5.32
CA TRP A 102 -2.09 -3.01 5.05
C TRP A 102 -0.80 -2.45 4.47
N ASN A 103 -0.90 -1.90 3.27
CA ASN A 103 0.22 -1.31 2.56
C ASN A 103 -0.06 0.18 2.36
N VAL A 104 0.96 0.99 2.56
CA VAL A 104 0.96 2.41 2.23
C VAL A 104 1.95 2.58 1.11
N ALA A 105 1.53 3.30 0.08
CA ALA A 105 2.32 3.50 -1.12
C ALA A 105 2.39 4.99 -1.40
N SER A 106 3.59 5.49 -1.72
CA SER A 106 3.75 6.89 -2.13
C SER A 106 4.96 7.03 -3.02
N ARG A 107 4.93 8.07 -3.85
CA ARG A 107 6.12 8.63 -4.49
C ARG A 107 6.83 9.54 -3.49
N GLY A 108 8.15 9.46 -3.39
CA GLY A 108 8.98 10.38 -2.61
C GLY A 108 8.75 11.83 -3.06
N GLY A 109 8.84 12.77 -2.12
CA GLY A 109 8.68 14.21 -2.39
C GLY A 109 7.23 14.73 -2.47
N THR A 110 6.26 14.02 -3.05
CA THR A 110 4.84 14.44 -3.03
C THR A 110 3.86 13.26 -3.28
N GLY A 111 3.20 12.75 -2.23
CA GLY A 111 2.16 11.71 -2.35
C GLY A 111 0.90 12.12 -3.15
N ARG A 112 0.82 13.37 -3.60
CA ARG A 112 -0.32 13.97 -4.33
C ARG A 112 -0.62 13.27 -5.65
N ARG A 113 0.37 12.78 -6.39
CA ARG A 113 0.13 12.13 -7.70
C ARG A 113 -0.63 10.80 -7.53
N CYS A 114 -0.27 10.01 -6.53
CA CYS A 114 -0.94 8.75 -6.23
C CYS A 114 -2.35 8.95 -5.65
N CYS A 115 -2.63 10.13 -5.10
CA CYS A 115 -3.95 10.49 -4.59
C CYS A 115 -4.85 11.18 -5.61
N ALA A 116 -4.29 11.86 -6.60
CA ALA A 116 -5.06 12.46 -7.69
C ALA A 116 -5.65 11.42 -8.66
N THR A 117 -5.05 10.23 -8.76
CA THR A 117 -5.53 9.15 -9.65
C THR A 117 -6.63 8.28 -9.03
N SER A 118 -7.04 8.54 -7.78
CA SER A 118 -7.87 7.63 -6.99
C SER A 118 -9.38 7.90 -7.08
N SER A 119 -9.92 8.28 -8.24
CA SER A 119 -11.37 8.18 -8.45
C SER A 119 -11.74 6.68 -8.45
N ALA A 120 -12.09 6.18 -7.25
CA ALA A 120 -12.76 4.91 -6.96
C ALA A 120 -12.52 3.79 -7.99
N GLY A 121 -11.41 3.08 -7.86
CA GLY A 121 -11.11 1.92 -8.72
C GLY A 121 -9.80 1.26 -8.37
N SER A 122 -9.81 -0.07 -8.43
CA SER A 122 -8.67 -0.98 -8.39
C SER A 122 -7.40 -0.38 -9.02
N TRP A 123 -6.24 -0.69 -8.45
CA TRP A 123 -4.97 -0.49 -9.17
C TRP A 123 -4.95 -1.45 -10.36
N ASP A 124 -5.43 -0.98 -11.52
CA ASP A 124 -5.03 -1.60 -12.77
C ASP A 124 -3.54 -1.31 -13.03
N ALA A 125 -2.93 -2.08 -13.94
CA ALA A 125 -1.53 -1.90 -14.31
C ALA A 125 -1.21 -0.44 -14.76
N ASN A 126 -2.21 0.29 -15.26
CA ASN A 126 -2.06 1.69 -15.65
C ASN A 126 -1.96 2.64 -14.45
N THR A 127 -2.72 2.39 -13.39
CA THR A 127 -2.65 3.15 -12.15
C THR A 127 -1.29 2.95 -11.48
N TRP A 128 -0.75 1.73 -11.53
CA TRP A 128 0.60 1.45 -11.06
C TRP A 128 1.66 2.27 -11.79
N LYS A 129 1.63 2.22 -13.13
CA LYS A 129 2.53 3.01 -13.98
C LYS A 129 2.40 4.51 -13.74
N ARG A 130 1.20 5.06 -13.56
CA ARG A 130 1.04 6.52 -13.33
C ARG A 130 1.62 7.00 -12.00
N CYS A 131 1.63 6.12 -10.99
CA CYS A 131 2.11 6.44 -9.65
C CYS A 131 3.60 6.16 -9.47
N PHE A 132 4.12 5.12 -10.13
CA PHE A 132 5.45 4.53 -9.89
C PHE A 132 6.35 4.44 -11.12
N GLY A 133 5.89 4.84 -12.30
CA GLY A 133 6.65 4.87 -13.55
C GLY A 133 6.67 6.22 -14.23
#